data_AF-X1B1L3-F1
#
_entry.id   AF-X1B1L3-F1
#
_cell.length_a   1.000
_cell.length_b   1.000
_cell.length_c   1.000
_cell.angle_alpha   90.00
_cell.angle_beta   90.00
_cell.angle_gamma   90.00
#
_symmetry.space_group_name_H-M   'P 1'
#
loop_
_entity.id
_entity.type
_entity.pdbx_description
1 polymer ?
#
loop_
_entity_poly.entity_id
_entity_poly.type
_entity_poly.pdbx_seq_one_letter_code
_entity_poly.pdbx_strand_id
1 'polypeptide(L)'
;MIGLIVTALAAAVTFGSERPAPIVLDENATFTGYIEIEGTSRFHSIRIYENVTRIHLVLTCPGNDFDLYGRWGELPSSDDYDFRGYESGGENLNYDEPEPGIWHLMVTSYSGIGHYDIIIEFEYE
;
A
#
# COMPACT_ATOMS: atom_id res chain seq x y z
N MET A 1 -4.36 -15.87 32.09
CA MET A 1 -4.82 -14.90 31.07
C MET A 1 -4.84 -15.63 29.76
N ILE A 2 -6.02 -15.95 29.24
CA ILE A 2 -6.20 -16.56 27.92
C ILE A 2 -6.31 -15.38 26.96
N GLY A 3 -5.35 -15.26 26.04
CA GLY A 3 -5.30 -14.19 25.06
C GLY A 3 -6.49 -14.28 24.10
N LEU A 4 -7.29 -13.23 24.06
CA LEU A 4 -8.42 -13.08 23.16
C LEU A 4 -7.86 -12.77 21.77
N ILE A 5 -7.86 -13.74 20.85
CA ILE A 5 -7.66 -13.45 19.43
C ILE A 5 -8.91 -12.70 18.98
N VAL A 6 -8.78 -11.39 18.76
CA VAL A 6 -9.86 -10.59 18.20
C VAL A 6 -9.90 -10.86 16.70
N THR A 7 -10.74 -11.79 16.27
CA THR A 7 -11.07 -11.96 14.86
C THR A 7 -11.87 -10.73 14.42
N ALA A 8 -11.23 -9.81 13.71
CA ALA A 8 -11.93 -8.69 13.10
C ALA A 8 -12.83 -9.22 11.97
N LEU A 9 -14.14 -9.13 12.18
CA LEU A 9 -15.13 -9.41 11.15
C LEU A 9 -15.17 -8.19 10.21
N ALA A 10 -14.51 -8.28 9.06
CA ALA A 10 -14.63 -7.25 8.03
C ALA A 10 -16.04 -7.28 7.44
N ALA A 11 -16.84 -6.25 7.73
CA ALA A 11 -18.11 -6.02 7.07
C ALA A 11 -17.85 -5.71 5.58
N ALA A 12 -18.33 -6.57 4.69
CA ALA A 12 -18.25 -6.34 3.26
C ALA A 12 -19.21 -5.22 2.87
N VAL A 13 -18.68 -4.01 2.65
CA VAL A 13 -19.42 -2.93 2.01
C VAL A 13 -19.25 -3.10 0.50
N THR A 14 -20.37 -3.26 -0.22
CA THR A 14 -20.35 -3.44 -1.67
C THR A 14 -20.35 -2.08 -2.35
N PHE A 15 -19.25 -1.74 -3.01
CA PHE A 15 -19.15 -0.58 -3.91
C PHE A 15 -18.76 -1.06 -5.31
N GLY A 16 -19.34 -0.42 -6.33
CA GLY A 16 -19.35 -0.88 -7.72
C GLY A 16 -17.97 -1.17 -8.30
N SER A 17 -17.91 -2.24 -9.12
CA SER A 17 -16.91 -2.76 -10.09
C SER A 17 -15.40 -2.50 -9.97
N GLU A 18 -14.91 -1.59 -9.15
CA GLU A 18 -13.53 -1.52 -8.68
C GLU A 18 -13.61 -1.67 -7.17
N ARG A 19 -13.51 -2.90 -6.69
CA ARG A 19 -13.58 -3.21 -5.27
C ARG A 19 -12.58 -2.28 -4.55
N PRO A 20 -13.03 -1.34 -3.69
CA PRO A 20 -12.12 -0.47 -2.96
C PRO A 20 -11.16 -1.39 -2.22
N ALA A 21 -9.87 -1.13 -2.38
CA ALA A 21 -8.86 -2.01 -1.86
C ALA A 21 -9.09 -2.21 -0.35
N PRO A 22 -8.85 -3.42 0.19
CA PRO A 22 -9.04 -3.69 1.60
C PRO A 22 -8.28 -2.66 2.44
N ILE A 23 -8.99 -1.95 3.32
CA ILE A 23 -8.36 -1.06 4.30
C ILE A 23 -7.75 -1.96 5.37
N VAL A 24 -6.43 -1.89 5.52
CA VAL A 24 -5.72 -2.61 6.59
C VAL A 24 -5.43 -1.65 7.75
N LEU A 25 -5.65 -2.13 8.97
CA LEU A 25 -5.50 -1.39 10.22
C LEU A 25 -4.29 -1.88 11.05
N ASP A 26 -3.47 -2.74 10.47
CA ASP A 26 -2.34 -3.40 11.12
C ASP A 26 -1.03 -2.62 10.89
N GLU A 27 -0.22 -2.52 11.95
CA GLU A 27 1.06 -1.81 12.00
C GLU A 27 2.18 -2.49 11.19
N ASN A 28 1.97 -3.74 10.76
CA ASN A 28 2.87 -4.50 9.89
C ASN A 28 2.11 -5.09 8.68
N ALA A 29 1.17 -4.32 8.14
CA ALA A 29 0.37 -4.73 7.00
C ALA A 29 1.27 -5.21 5.86
N THR A 30 1.06 -6.45 5.42
CA THR A 30 1.66 -6.97 4.19
C THR A 30 0.58 -7.10 3.13
N PHE A 31 0.78 -6.46 1.99
CA PHE A 31 -0.07 -6.63 0.82
C PHE A 31 0.64 -7.46 -0.23
N THR A 32 0.08 -8.62 -0.55
CA THR A 32 0.51 -9.40 -1.70
C THR A 32 -0.41 -9.12 -2.88
N GLY A 33 0.15 -9.05 -4.08
CA GLY A 33 -0.62 -8.98 -5.30
C GLY A 33 0.06 -9.61 -6.49
N TYR A 34 -0.61 -9.51 -7.62
CA TYR A 34 -0.11 -9.95 -8.92
C TYR A 34 -0.57 -8.97 -10.01
N ILE A 35 0.35 -8.59 -10.89
CA ILE A 35 0.05 -7.80 -12.08
C ILE A 35 0.11 -8.74 -13.29
N GLU A 36 -1.02 -8.89 -13.99
CA GLU A 36 -1.18 -9.80 -15.13
C GLU A 36 -0.84 -9.14 -16.47
N ILE A 37 -0.90 -7.82 -16.53
CA ILE A 37 -0.72 -7.04 -17.75
C ILE A 37 0.28 -5.92 -17.44
N GLU A 38 1.37 -5.89 -18.20
CA GLU A 38 2.37 -4.82 -18.11
C GLU A 38 1.74 -3.45 -18.35
N GLY A 39 2.20 -2.42 -17.62
CA GLY A 39 1.63 -1.08 -17.69
C GLY A 39 0.31 -0.89 -16.94
N THR A 40 -0.21 -1.92 -16.26
CA THR A 40 -1.39 -1.79 -15.39
C THR A 40 -1.02 -1.60 -13.93
N SER A 41 -1.99 -1.09 -13.18
CA SER A 41 -1.81 -0.79 -11.76
C SER A 41 -2.69 -1.66 -10.86
N ARG A 42 -2.29 -1.72 -9.59
CA ARG A 42 -3.05 -2.29 -8.47
C ARG A 42 -3.07 -1.29 -7.35
N PHE A 43 -4.21 -1.17 -6.69
CA PHE A 43 -4.41 -0.21 -5.62
C PHE A 43 -4.54 -0.91 -4.27
N HIS A 44 -3.98 -0.29 -3.23
CA HIS A 44 -4.13 -0.69 -1.83
C HIS A 44 -4.53 0.50 -0.98
N SER A 45 -4.97 0.27 0.25
CA SER A 45 -5.31 1.34 1.16
C SER A 45 -4.98 0.99 2.60
N ILE A 46 -4.42 1.95 3.33
CA ILE A 46 -4.05 1.82 4.73
C ILE A 46 -4.68 2.94 5.53
N ARG A 47 -4.92 2.68 6.82
CA ARG A 47 -5.29 3.72 7.76
C ARG A 47 -4.10 4.09 8.63
N ILE A 48 -3.76 5.37 8.63
CA ILE A 48 -2.79 5.98 9.53
C ILE A 48 -3.52 6.64 10.68
N TYR A 49 -3.07 6.34 11.91
CA TYR A 49 -3.59 6.95 13.14
C TYR A 49 -2.69 8.08 13.61
N GLU A 50 -3.12 8.78 14.65
CA GLU A 50 -2.31 9.81 15.29
C GLU A 50 -0.98 9.24 15.82
N ASN A 51 0.05 10.10 15.89
CA ASN A 51 1.39 9.80 16.41
C ASN A 51 2.30 8.94 15.51
N VAL A 52 1.85 8.57 14.30
CA VAL A 52 2.77 8.01 13.29
C VAL A 52 3.67 9.14 12.79
N THR A 53 4.98 8.96 12.91
CA THR A 53 5.99 9.92 12.47
C THR A 53 6.65 9.55 11.16
N ARG A 54 6.58 8.28 10.76
CA ARG A 54 7.08 7.81 9.47
C ARG A 54 6.31 6.60 8.96
N ILE A 55 6.09 6.58 7.65
CA ILE A 55 5.72 5.38 6.89
C ILE A 55 6.99 4.85 6.23
N HIS A 56 7.34 3.60 6.48
CA HIS A 56 8.35 2.86 5.73
C HIS A 56 7.66 1.83 4.84
N LEU A 57 8.00 1.84 3.54
CA LEU A 57 7.39 1.01 2.52
C LEU A 57 8.47 0.25 1.77
N VAL A 58 8.32 -1.08 1.73
CA VAL A 58 9.18 -1.97 0.94
C VAL A 58 8.33 -2.75 -0.04
N LEU A 59 8.48 -2.46 -1.33
CA LEU A 59 7.91 -3.23 -2.43
C LEU A 59 8.96 -4.22 -2.95
N THR A 60 8.62 -5.49 -2.98
CA THR A 60 9.43 -6.53 -3.60
C THR A 60 8.70 -7.13 -4.79
N CYS A 61 9.38 -7.28 -5.91
CA CYS A 61 8.80 -7.78 -7.17
C CYS A 61 9.88 -8.56 -7.95
N PRO A 62 10.11 -9.85 -7.62
CA PRO A 62 11.23 -10.61 -8.16
C PRO A 62 11.25 -10.66 -9.70
N GLY A 63 12.30 -10.11 -10.30
CA GLY A 63 12.51 -10.12 -11.76
C GLY A 63 11.60 -9.20 -12.56
N ASN A 64 10.88 -8.28 -11.90
CA ASN A 64 10.04 -7.27 -12.54
C ASN A 64 10.44 -5.87 -12.06
N ASP A 65 9.89 -4.84 -12.67
CA ASP A 65 10.14 -3.43 -12.34
C ASP A 65 8.81 -2.73 -12.07
N PHE A 66 8.45 -2.62 -10.79
CA PHE A 66 7.16 -2.09 -10.36
C PHE A 66 7.37 -0.85 -9.49
N ASP A 67 6.76 0.25 -9.90
CA ASP A 67 6.76 1.51 -9.17
C ASP A 67 5.71 1.50 -8.04
N LEU A 68 5.96 2.27 -6.98
CA LEU A 68 5.02 2.49 -5.88
C LEU A 68 4.68 3.98 -5.74
N TYR A 69 3.40 4.29 -5.58
CA TYR A 69 2.90 5.65 -5.35
C TYR A 69 2.03 5.66 -4.11
N GLY A 70 2.04 6.76 -3.37
CA GLY A 70 1.14 6.97 -2.24
C GLY A 70 0.53 8.36 -2.22
N ARG A 71 -0.71 8.44 -1.75
CA ARG A 71 -1.46 9.69 -1.61
C ARG A 71 -2.45 9.65 -0.46
N TRP A 72 -2.57 10.74 0.28
CA TRP A 72 -3.54 10.89 1.35
C TRP A 72 -4.93 11.26 0.81
N GLY A 73 -5.97 10.58 1.31
CA GLY A 73 -7.38 10.90 1.07
C GLY A 73 -7.95 10.55 -0.30
N GLU A 74 -7.11 10.48 -1.34
CA GLU A 74 -7.51 10.21 -2.73
C GLU A 74 -6.59 9.16 -3.39
N LEU A 75 -7.08 8.50 -4.44
CA LEU A 75 -6.26 7.55 -5.20
C LEU A 75 -5.10 8.28 -5.90
N PRO A 76 -3.87 7.72 -5.88
CA PRO A 76 -2.77 8.27 -6.65
C PRO A 76 -2.99 8.03 -8.15
N SER A 77 -2.32 8.85 -8.96
CA SER A 77 -2.12 8.63 -10.39
C SER A 77 -0.65 8.85 -10.75
N SER A 78 -0.27 8.61 -12.01
CA SER A 78 1.10 8.90 -12.48
C SER A 78 1.47 10.39 -12.41
N ASP A 79 0.47 11.28 -12.37
CA ASP A 79 0.66 12.73 -12.36
C ASP A 79 0.29 13.40 -11.03
N ASP A 80 -0.30 12.65 -10.09
CA ASP A 80 -0.85 13.18 -8.84
C ASP A 80 -0.64 12.19 -7.68
N TYR A 81 0.35 12.49 -6.84
CA TYR A 81 0.82 11.66 -5.73
C TYR A 81 1.57 12.52 -4.70
N ASP A 82 1.61 12.06 -3.44
CA ASP A 82 2.38 12.72 -2.38
C ASP A 82 3.81 12.16 -2.30
N PHE A 83 3.97 10.86 -2.55
CA PHE A 83 5.28 10.21 -2.67
C PHE A 83 5.30 9.13 -3.73
N ARG A 84 6.51 8.83 -4.24
CA ARG A 84 6.75 7.81 -5.26
C ARG A 84 8.10 7.12 -5.06
N GLY A 85 8.12 5.80 -5.18
CA GLY A 85 9.28 4.98 -5.48
C GLY A 85 9.26 4.58 -6.96
N TYR A 86 10.42 4.67 -7.60
CA TYR A 86 10.63 4.35 -9.02
C TYR A 86 12.06 3.85 -9.26
N GLU A 87 12.64 3.20 -8.25
CA GLU A 87 13.93 2.56 -8.35
C GLU A 87 13.83 1.33 -9.27
N SER A 88 14.96 0.91 -9.86
CA SER A 88 14.92 -0.25 -10.73
C SER A 88 14.61 -1.52 -9.93
N GLY A 89 13.51 -2.17 -10.29
CA GLY A 89 13.05 -3.40 -9.67
C GLY A 89 11.94 -3.12 -8.66
N GLY A 90 12.25 -3.33 -7.38
CA GLY A 90 11.35 -3.05 -6.27
C GLY A 90 11.68 -1.74 -5.57
N GLU A 91 10.79 -1.29 -4.69
CA GLU A 91 10.90 0.01 -4.03
C GLU A 91 11.23 -0.11 -2.55
N ASN A 92 12.01 0.84 -2.05
CA ASN A 92 12.23 1.04 -0.63
C ASN A 92 12.26 2.54 -0.34
N LEU A 93 11.23 3.03 0.35
CA LEU A 93 11.09 4.47 0.62
C LEU A 93 10.53 4.74 2.00
N ASN A 94 10.81 5.95 2.47
CA ASN A 94 10.27 6.50 3.70
C ASN A 94 9.47 7.77 3.39
N TYR A 95 8.38 7.97 4.11
CA TYR A 95 7.60 9.20 4.09
C TYR A 95 7.40 9.70 5.52
N ASP A 96 7.95 10.88 5.81
CA ASP A 96 7.94 11.49 7.13
C ASP A 96 6.64 12.27 7.38
N GLU A 97 6.24 12.34 8.65
CA GLU A 97 5.12 13.16 9.14
C GLU A 97 3.79 12.95 8.37
N PRO A 98 3.29 11.70 8.25
CA PRO A 98 2.04 11.45 7.52
C PRO A 98 0.81 11.99 8.23
N GLU A 99 -0.11 12.57 7.45
CA GLU A 99 -1.43 12.97 7.96
C GLU A 99 -2.23 11.74 8.44
N PRO A 100 -2.83 11.79 9.63
CA PRO A 100 -3.76 10.77 10.09
C PRO A 100 -4.95 10.67 9.11
N GLY A 101 -5.34 9.46 8.74
CA GLY A 101 -6.38 9.28 7.73
C GLY A 101 -6.21 8.03 6.90
N ILE A 102 -6.85 8.02 5.73
CA ILE A 102 -6.70 6.95 4.75
C ILE A 102 -5.63 7.38 3.76
N TRP A 103 -4.65 6.52 3.57
CA TRP A 103 -3.66 6.63 2.52
C TRP A 103 -3.94 5.56 1.47
N HIS A 104 -3.91 5.96 0.21
CA HIS A 104 -4.06 5.09 -0.93
C HIS A 104 -2.69 4.85 -1.56
N LEU A 105 -2.42 3.58 -1.86
CA LEU A 105 -1.19 3.17 -2.52
C LEU A 105 -1.53 2.65 -3.91
N MET A 106 -0.64 2.89 -4.88
CA MET A 106 -0.75 2.38 -6.24
C MET A 106 0.57 1.71 -6.62
N VAL A 107 0.52 0.42 -6.95
CA VAL A 107 1.64 -0.31 -7.57
C VAL A 107 1.40 -0.32 -9.06
N THR A 108 2.38 0.14 -9.85
CA THR A 108 2.27 0.19 -11.30
C THR A 108 3.37 -0.64 -11.93
N SER A 109 3.02 -1.51 -12.88
CA SER A 109 4.04 -2.22 -13.66
C SER A 109 4.69 -1.25 -14.64
N TYR A 110 5.95 -0.90 -14.38
CA TYR A 110 6.79 -0.20 -15.35
C TYR A 110 7.33 -1.20 -16.38
N SER A 111 7.78 -2.38 -15.92
CA SER A 111 8.06 -3.52 -16.79
C SER A 111 7.80 -4.86 -16.11
N GLY A 112 7.39 -5.85 -16.90
CA GLY A 112 7.15 -7.20 -16.45
C GLY A 112 5.76 -7.45 -15.86
N ILE A 113 5.53 -8.71 -15.53
CA ILE A 113 4.30 -9.23 -14.93
C ILE A 113 4.69 -10.22 -13.83
N GLY A 114 3.97 -10.20 -12.73
CA GLY A 114 4.40 -11.03 -11.62
C GLY A 114 3.79 -10.68 -10.27
N HIS A 115 4.23 -11.48 -9.30
CA HIS A 115 3.94 -11.28 -7.90
C HIS A 115 4.70 -10.08 -7.36
N TYR A 116 4.05 -9.40 -6.43
CA TYR A 116 4.71 -8.43 -5.59
C TYR A 116 4.20 -8.53 -4.15
N ASP A 117 5.05 -8.13 -3.21
CA ASP A 117 4.71 -7.94 -1.81
C ASP A 117 5.07 -6.51 -1.41
N ILE A 118 4.16 -5.82 -0.74
CA ILE A 118 4.42 -4.56 -0.04
C ILE A 118 4.43 -4.86 1.45
N ILE A 119 5.53 -4.56 2.11
CA ILE A 119 5.63 -4.50 3.57
C ILE A 119 5.52 -3.04 3.97
N ILE A 120 4.69 -2.79 4.98
CA ILE A 120 4.44 -1.45 5.53
C ILE A 120 4.78 -1.50 7.00
N GLU A 121 5.63 -0.57 7.43
CA GLU A 121 6.02 -0.38 8.82
C GLU A 121 5.73 1.08 9.21
N PHE A 122 5.18 1.29 10.39
CA PHE A 122 4.96 2.62 10.95
C PHE A 122 5.94 2.89 12.09
N GLU A 123 6.61 4.04 12.05
CA GLU A 123 7.33 4.56 13.21
C GLU A 123 6.41 5.52 13.97
N TYR A 124 6.56 5.55 15.29
CA TYR A 124 5.80 6.39 16.21
C TYR A 124 6.74 7.19 17.10
N GLU A 125 6.22 8.29 17.64
CA GLU A 125 6.85 9.06 18.73
C GLU A 125 6.79 8.36 20.09
#